data_AF-A0A813L046-F1
#
_entry.id   AF-A0A813L046-F1
#
_cell.length_a   1.000
_cell.length_b   1.000
_cell.length_c   1.000
_cell.angle_alpha   90.00
_cell.angle_beta   90.00
_cell.angle_gamma   90.00
#
_symmetry.space_group_name_H-M   'P 1'
#
loop_
_entity.id
_entity.type
_entity.pdbx_description
1 polymer ?
#
loop_
_entity_poly.entity_id
_entity_poly.type
_entity_poly.pdbx_seq_one_letter_code
_entity_poly.pdbx_strand_id
1 'polypeptide(L)'
;VFSDGSVRISWPLLLADISAKHPHGTYPAAIGDVPRFAPGCVEDVEVTRTITPFGSLIRRLFSGRMEVCHSDGTTATRNPTAGELERQIEALRCQPPVGGSAAMQLELLGRFLKVSQEQPAERMRVEPSSREKAMGIPGHWVVVRPDGGMFGRALVSAWRPPTPQASPADADAGGDAGGDVSGDVAAPRLEEILQGTVVDGFVEYEINGVAAALQVDLLTKHKAFTNSRGFASFEDPEGTQKVAVHSDGTRITCTTRQSGYEVEIYKDNMALIRCDVRQEEELIPNPNDQSSRVYAKPGLQTTVECADGTEIK
;
A
#
# COMPACT_ATOMS: atom_id res chain seq x y z
N VAL A 1 -4.46 -20.31 5.52
CA VAL A 1 -5.64 -19.84 4.76
C VAL A 1 -6.67 -19.34 5.77
N PHE A 2 -7.34 -18.23 5.50
CA PHE A 2 -8.36 -17.64 6.36
C PHE A 2 -9.76 -18.08 5.92
N SER A 3 -10.77 -17.87 6.77
CA SER A 3 -12.16 -18.26 6.50
C SER A 3 -12.80 -17.50 5.35
N ASP A 4 -12.27 -16.33 5.00
CA ASP A 4 -12.66 -15.54 3.84
C ASP A 4 -11.94 -16.00 2.55
N GLY A 5 -11.17 -17.10 2.59
CA GLY A 5 -10.34 -17.62 1.50
C GLY A 5 -9.06 -16.83 1.25
N SER A 6 -8.77 -15.81 2.06
CA SER A 6 -7.50 -15.10 1.95
C SER A 6 -6.33 -16.01 2.35
N VAL A 7 -5.20 -15.91 1.63
CA VAL A 7 -3.98 -16.66 1.90
C VAL A 7 -2.92 -15.71 2.40
N ARG A 8 -2.36 -15.97 3.59
CA ARG A 8 -1.20 -15.21 4.09
C ARG A 8 0.03 -16.07 4.14
N ILE A 9 1.08 -15.56 3.51
CA ILE A 9 2.45 -16.05 3.60
C ILE A 9 3.21 -15.08 4.50
N SER A 10 4.02 -15.62 5.40
CA SER A 10 4.87 -14.84 6.30
C SER A 10 6.25 -15.48 6.34
N TRP A 11 7.29 -14.67 6.19
CA TRP A 11 8.67 -15.17 6.20
C TRP A 11 9.27 -14.97 7.59
N PRO A 12 10.03 -15.93 8.10
CA PRO A 12 10.95 -15.63 9.18
C PRO A 12 11.95 -14.58 8.67
N LEU A 13 12.14 -13.52 9.45
CA LEU A 13 13.16 -12.51 9.18
C LEU A 13 14.56 -13.11 9.38
N LEU A 14 15.08 -13.76 8.34
CA LEU A 14 16.47 -14.17 8.25
C LEU A 14 17.28 -12.98 7.72
N LEU A 15 17.55 -12.01 8.60
CA LEU A 15 18.27 -10.79 8.25
C LEU A 15 19.77 -11.01 7.92
N ALA A 16 20.30 -12.23 8.05
CA ALA A 16 21.73 -12.54 7.91
C ALA A 16 22.34 -12.00 6.60
N ASP A 17 21.58 -11.94 5.51
CA ASP A 17 22.04 -11.46 4.21
C ASP A 17 22.05 -9.94 4.05
N ILE A 18 21.29 -9.19 4.86
CA ILE A 18 21.21 -7.72 4.75
C ILE A 18 22.51 -7.08 5.29
N SER A 19 23.10 -7.66 6.34
CA SER A 19 24.37 -7.21 6.91
C SER A 19 25.58 -7.73 6.10
N ALA A 20 25.49 -8.95 5.55
CA ALA A 20 26.60 -9.57 4.82
C ALA A 20 26.84 -8.93 3.45
N LYS A 21 25.78 -8.45 2.78
CA LYS A 21 25.94 -7.82 1.47
C LYS A 21 26.56 -6.42 1.57
N HIS A 22 26.34 -5.66 2.66
CA HIS A 22 26.76 -4.25 2.73
C HIS A 22 27.39 -3.86 4.09
N PRO A 23 28.62 -4.33 4.39
CA PRO A 23 29.24 -4.11 5.71
C PRO A 23 29.57 -2.63 5.97
N HIS A 24 30.02 -1.89 4.96
CA HIS A 24 30.37 -0.47 5.05
C HIS A 24 30.23 0.14 3.66
N GLY A 25 29.79 1.40 3.59
CA GLY A 25 29.24 2.00 2.37
C GLY A 25 30.21 2.12 1.19
N THR A 26 29.69 1.79 0.00
CA THR A 26 29.88 2.52 -1.26
C THR A 26 29.01 1.84 -2.32
N TYR A 27 27.80 2.39 -2.56
CA TYR A 27 27.16 2.25 -3.87
C TYR A 27 27.23 3.61 -4.58
N PRO A 28 27.54 3.63 -5.88
CA PRO A 28 27.36 4.84 -6.68
C PRO A 28 25.88 5.21 -6.62
N ALA A 29 25.59 6.46 -6.29
CA ALA A 29 24.24 6.99 -6.35
C ALA A 29 23.71 6.80 -7.77
N ALA A 30 22.73 5.91 -7.95
CA ALA A 30 22.09 5.71 -9.24
C ALA A 30 20.64 6.21 -9.16
N ILE A 31 20.41 7.29 -9.92
CA ILE A 31 19.16 7.84 -10.44
C ILE A 31 18.06 8.08 -9.39
N GLY A 32 18.11 9.29 -8.79
CA GLY A 32 17.04 9.88 -7.99
C GLY A 32 17.25 9.68 -6.48
N ASP A 33 17.59 10.76 -5.77
CA ASP A 33 17.86 10.79 -4.33
C ASP A 33 16.70 10.27 -3.47
N VAL A 34 16.57 8.96 -3.32
CA VAL A 34 15.77 8.35 -2.26
C VAL A 34 16.70 8.16 -1.06
N PRO A 35 16.35 8.67 0.13
CA PRO A 35 17.17 8.46 1.32
C PRO A 35 17.42 6.96 1.54
N ARG A 36 18.66 6.59 1.83
CA ARG A 36 18.96 5.21 2.28
C ARG A 36 18.09 4.90 3.49
N PHE A 37 17.48 3.72 3.54
CA PHE A 37 16.53 3.34 4.60
C PHE A 37 15.24 4.19 4.62
N ALA A 38 14.79 4.73 3.49
CA ALA A 38 13.40 5.17 3.36
C ALA A 38 12.48 3.93 3.20
N PRO A 39 11.25 3.94 3.74
CA PRO A 39 10.30 2.84 3.53
C PRO A 39 10.11 2.50 2.05
N GLY A 40 10.25 1.22 1.69
CA GLY A 40 10.23 0.71 0.32
C GLY A 40 11.57 0.76 -0.42
N CYS A 41 12.68 1.05 0.26
CA CYS A 41 14.02 0.87 -0.29
C CYS A 41 14.39 -0.62 -0.41
N VAL A 42 15.55 -0.92 -0.99
CA VAL A 42 16.01 -2.31 -1.21
C VAL A 42 16.24 -3.09 0.09
N GLU A 43 16.54 -2.39 1.18
CA GLU A 43 16.69 -2.97 2.51
C GLU A 43 15.34 -3.21 3.21
N ASP A 44 14.25 -2.63 2.71
CA ASP A 44 12.91 -2.80 3.27
C ASP A 44 12.25 -4.07 2.72
N VAL A 45 12.64 -5.21 3.28
CA VAL A 45 12.22 -6.52 2.79
C VAL A 45 10.77 -6.84 3.12
N GLU A 46 10.13 -7.60 2.24
CA GLU A 46 8.77 -8.10 2.44
C GLU A 46 8.72 -9.06 3.65
N VAL A 47 7.79 -8.84 4.58
CA VAL A 47 7.63 -9.67 5.80
C VAL A 47 6.31 -10.42 5.83
N THR A 48 5.26 -9.87 5.24
CA THR A 48 4.04 -10.63 4.97
C THR A 48 3.44 -10.31 3.61
N ARG A 49 2.78 -11.31 3.02
CA ARG A 49 1.95 -11.19 1.83
C ARG A 49 0.61 -11.82 2.11
N THR A 50 -0.45 -11.08 1.90
CA THR A 50 -1.82 -11.56 1.98
C THR A 50 -2.45 -11.43 0.60
N ILE A 51 -3.02 -12.53 0.11
CA ILE A 51 -3.70 -12.60 -1.16
C ILE A 51 -5.17 -12.84 -0.88
N THR A 52 -6.02 -12.01 -1.47
CA THR A 52 -7.47 -12.12 -1.33
C THR A 52 -8.06 -12.92 -2.49
N PRO A 53 -9.24 -13.54 -2.33
CA PRO A 53 -9.94 -14.22 -3.41
C PRO A 53 -10.30 -13.33 -4.61
N PHE A 54 -10.35 -12.02 -4.41
CA PHE A 54 -10.68 -11.03 -5.45
C PHE A 54 -9.45 -10.62 -6.28
N GLY A 55 -8.29 -11.24 -6.06
CA GLY A 55 -7.07 -10.92 -6.79
C GLY A 55 -6.36 -9.66 -6.31
N SER A 56 -6.67 -9.18 -5.10
CA SER A 56 -5.85 -8.16 -4.44
C SER A 56 -4.71 -8.82 -3.65
N LEU A 57 -3.50 -8.30 -3.84
CA LEU A 57 -2.26 -8.65 -3.16
C LEU A 57 -1.93 -7.53 -2.17
N ILE A 58 -1.76 -7.86 -0.89
CA ILE A 58 -1.41 -6.93 0.19
C ILE A 58 -0.08 -7.36 0.76
N ARG A 59 0.95 -6.54 0.59
CA ARG A 59 2.30 -6.75 1.10
C ARG A 59 2.55 -5.82 2.29
N ARG A 60 3.21 -6.34 3.30
CA ARG A 60 3.79 -5.55 4.39
C ARG A 60 5.28 -5.75 4.36
N LEU A 61 6.02 -4.65 4.33
CA LEU A 61 7.47 -4.63 4.38
C LEU A 61 7.92 -4.46 5.84
N PHE A 62 9.20 -4.68 6.10
CA PHE A 62 9.77 -4.69 7.44
C PHE A 62 9.58 -3.36 8.19
N SER A 63 9.71 -2.23 7.50
CA SER A 63 9.42 -0.89 8.02
C SER A 63 7.96 -0.72 8.46
N GLY A 64 7.06 -1.60 8.05
CA GLY A 64 5.62 -1.46 8.21
C GLY A 64 4.94 -0.77 7.02
N ARG A 65 5.69 -0.41 5.96
CA ARG A 65 5.10 0.03 4.70
C ARG A 65 4.14 -1.03 4.16
N MET A 66 2.98 -0.57 3.74
CA MET A 66 1.94 -1.39 3.13
C MET A 66 1.90 -1.14 1.63
N GLU A 67 1.79 -2.20 0.84
CA GLU A 67 1.63 -2.11 -0.61
C GLU A 67 0.49 -3.02 -1.06
N VAL A 68 -0.50 -2.46 -1.71
CA VAL A 68 -1.66 -3.16 -2.24
C VAL A 68 -1.60 -3.11 -3.75
N CYS A 69 -1.75 -4.27 -4.39
CA CYS A 69 -1.86 -4.40 -5.83
C CYS A 69 -3.19 -5.08 -6.14
N HIS A 70 -3.99 -4.47 -7.01
CA HIS A 70 -5.29 -4.99 -7.43
C HIS A 70 -5.20 -5.61 -8.82
N SER A 71 -6.11 -6.54 -9.11
CA SER A 71 -6.21 -7.23 -10.41
C SER A 71 -6.57 -6.29 -11.56
N ASP A 72 -7.19 -5.15 -11.27
CA ASP A 72 -7.48 -4.12 -12.27
C ASP A 72 -6.21 -3.35 -12.69
N GLY A 73 -5.12 -3.45 -11.93
CA GLY A 73 -3.85 -2.76 -12.10
C GLY A 73 -3.65 -1.56 -11.17
N THR A 74 -4.67 -1.21 -10.39
CA THR A 74 -4.55 -0.19 -9.36
C THR A 74 -3.55 -0.66 -8.31
N THR A 75 -2.65 0.24 -7.90
CA THR A 75 -1.73 -0.01 -6.79
C THR A 75 -1.89 1.08 -5.74
N ALA A 76 -1.76 0.72 -4.47
CA ALA A 76 -1.80 1.66 -3.36
C ALA A 76 -0.65 1.39 -2.40
N THR A 77 0.11 2.41 -2.03
CA THR A 77 1.20 2.28 -1.06
C THR A 77 1.00 3.24 0.11
N ARG A 78 1.38 2.83 1.32
CA ARG A 78 1.36 3.68 2.51
C ARG A 78 2.63 3.48 3.31
N ASN A 79 3.37 4.56 3.47
CA ASN A 79 4.53 4.59 4.35
C ASN A 79 4.07 4.66 5.82
N PRO A 80 4.79 4.00 6.75
CA PRO A 80 4.50 4.09 8.17
C PRO A 80 4.77 5.51 8.68
N THR A 81 4.05 5.91 9.73
CA THR A 81 4.39 7.12 10.53
C THR A 81 5.54 6.83 11.49
N ALA A 82 6.26 7.86 11.99
CA ALA A 82 7.28 7.63 13.03
C ALA A 82 6.68 6.97 14.27
N GLY A 83 5.48 7.38 14.68
CA GLY A 83 4.79 6.74 15.81
C GLY A 83 4.43 5.27 15.59
N GLU A 84 4.20 4.83 14.34
CA GLU A 84 4.03 3.40 14.01
C GLU A 84 5.36 2.63 14.13
N LEU A 85 6.45 3.21 13.62
CA LEU A 85 7.80 2.65 13.73
C LEU A 85 8.25 2.53 15.19
N GLU A 86 8.03 3.57 16.00
CA GLU A 86 8.33 3.57 17.44
C GLU A 86 7.57 2.47 18.18
N ARG A 87 6.28 2.29 17.90
CA ARG A 87 5.49 1.19 18.47
C ARG A 87 6.02 -0.17 18.05
N GLN A 88 6.49 -0.33 16.81
CA GLN A 88 7.07 -1.58 16.33
C GLN A 88 8.40 -1.89 17.03
N ILE A 89 9.26 -0.88 17.21
CA ILE A 89 10.52 -1.00 17.97
C ILE A 89 10.22 -1.42 19.41
N GLU A 90 9.26 -0.77 20.06
CA GLU A 90 8.92 -1.08 21.44
C GLU A 90 8.32 -2.49 21.58
N ALA A 91 7.42 -2.88 20.68
CA ALA A 91 6.87 -4.22 20.65
C ALA A 91 7.96 -5.30 20.47
N LEU A 92 9.03 -5.00 19.73
CA LEU A 92 10.16 -5.91 19.53
C LEU A 92 11.07 -5.97 20.77
N ARG A 93 11.26 -4.86 21.49
CA ARG A 93 12.01 -4.84 22.76
C ARG A 93 11.32 -5.65 23.85
N CYS A 94 9.99 -5.70 23.86
CA CYS A 94 9.22 -6.49 24.82
C CYS A 94 9.22 -8.01 24.51
N GLN A 95 9.72 -8.44 23.34
CA GLN A 95 9.79 -9.86 23.01
C GLN A 95 11.04 -10.49 23.62
N PRO A 96 10.95 -11.75 24.12
CA PRO A 96 12.12 -12.47 24.58
C PRO A 96 13.14 -12.60 23.44
N PRO A 97 14.46 -12.50 23.71
CA PRO A 97 15.47 -12.55 22.66
C PRO A 97 15.48 -13.94 22.00
N VAL A 98 14.83 -14.07 20.84
CA VAL A 98 14.88 -15.28 20.02
C VAL A 98 16.10 -15.19 19.09
N GLY A 99 17.28 -15.45 19.65
CA GLY A 99 18.55 -15.45 18.92
C GLY A 99 19.09 -14.06 18.53
N GLY A 100 20.24 -14.04 17.84
CA GLY A 100 20.96 -12.80 17.46
C GLY A 100 20.25 -11.90 16.44
N SER A 101 19.05 -12.25 15.96
CA SER A 101 18.30 -11.50 14.94
C SER A 101 17.63 -10.24 15.49
N ALA A 102 17.24 -10.22 16.77
CA ALA A 102 16.48 -9.11 17.36
C ALA A 102 17.26 -7.78 17.39
N ALA A 103 18.55 -7.82 17.73
CA ALA A 103 19.40 -6.61 17.74
C ALA A 103 19.51 -5.97 16.35
N MET A 104 19.66 -6.81 15.31
CA MET A 104 19.75 -6.36 13.93
C MET A 104 18.42 -5.79 13.42
N GLN A 105 17.29 -6.41 13.79
CA GLN A 105 15.95 -5.90 13.49
C GLN A 105 15.73 -4.51 14.13
N LEU A 106 16.12 -4.35 15.40
CA LEU A 106 16.02 -3.07 16.11
C LEU A 106 16.91 -2.00 15.47
N GLU A 107 18.13 -2.34 15.08
CA GLU A 107 19.02 -1.42 14.38
C GLU A 107 18.42 -0.95 13.05
N LEU A 108 17.91 -1.88 12.24
CA LEU A 108 17.32 -1.57 10.95
C LEU A 108 16.06 -0.71 11.09
N LEU A 109 15.15 -1.02 12.02
CA LEU A 109 14.00 -0.17 12.34
C LEU A 109 14.42 1.22 12.83
N GLY A 110 15.49 1.30 13.63
CA GLY A 110 16.05 2.58 14.08
C GLY A 110 16.53 3.46 12.92
N ARG A 111 17.08 2.86 11.85
CA ARG A 111 17.47 3.58 10.63
C ARG A 111 16.26 4.12 9.87
N PHE A 112 15.19 3.31 9.71
CA PHE A 112 13.94 3.78 9.11
C PHE A 112 13.31 4.93 9.91
N LEU A 113 13.27 4.81 11.25
CA LEU A 113 12.72 5.84 12.13
C LEU A 113 13.50 7.16 12.00
N LYS A 114 14.83 7.11 11.98
CA LYS A 114 15.67 8.29 11.81
C LYS A 114 15.34 9.04 10.51
N VAL A 115 15.24 8.32 9.39
CA VAL A 115 14.87 8.91 8.10
C VAL A 115 13.46 9.50 8.13
N SER A 116 12.51 8.83 8.78
CA SER A 116 11.13 9.32 8.92
C SER A 116 11.06 10.63 9.71
N GLN A 117 11.84 10.76 10.79
CA GLN A 117 11.88 11.96 11.64
C GLN A 117 12.59 13.15 10.96
N GLU A 118 13.52 12.87 10.05
CA GLU A 118 14.22 13.89 9.26
C GLU A 118 13.34 14.43 8.11
N GLN A 119 12.23 13.75 7.75
CA GLN A 119 11.32 14.23 6.72
C GLN A 119 10.44 15.38 7.24
N PRO A 120 10.35 16.50 6.51
CA PRO A 120 9.54 17.66 6.90
C PRO A 120 8.04 17.35 6.97
N ALA A 121 7.59 16.26 6.35
CA ALA A 121 6.20 15.85 6.22
C ALA A 121 5.48 15.55 7.56
N GLU A 122 6.19 15.30 8.66
CA GLU A 122 5.54 15.17 9.98
C GLU A 122 5.05 16.51 10.54
N ARG A 123 5.50 17.62 9.96
CA ARG A 123 5.05 18.97 10.30
C ARG A 123 4.29 19.55 9.11
N MET A 124 3.15 18.95 8.75
CA MET A 124 2.19 19.50 7.78
C MET A 124 1.63 20.84 8.27
N ARG A 125 2.47 21.87 8.27
CA ARG A 125 2.11 23.28 8.48
C ARG A 125 2.07 24.02 7.14
N VAL A 126 2.73 23.45 6.14
CA VAL A 126 2.88 23.99 4.79
C VAL A 126 2.45 22.88 3.83
N GLU A 127 1.94 23.30 2.67
CA GLU A 127 1.61 22.37 1.60
C GLU A 127 2.83 21.51 1.21
N PRO A 128 2.68 20.17 1.17
CA PRO A 128 3.73 19.28 0.67
C PRO A 128 3.99 19.51 -0.83
N SER A 129 5.26 19.51 -1.22
CA SER A 129 5.68 19.58 -2.61
C SER A 129 5.16 18.38 -3.43
N SER A 130 5.09 18.53 -4.76
CA SER A 130 4.70 17.43 -5.65
C SER A 130 5.58 16.19 -5.48
N ARG A 131 6.88 16.37 -5.17
CA ARG A 131 7.80 15.26 -4.90
C ARG A 131 7.43 14.54 -3.61
N GLU A 132 7.13 15.26 -2.53
CA GLU A 132 6.72 14.66 -1.25
C GLU A 132 5.40 13.91 -1.39
N LYS A 133 4.41 14.51 -2.07
CA LYS A 133 3.14 13.86 -2.40
C LYS A 133 3.39 12.55 -3.16
N ALA A 134 4.25 12.55 -4.19
CA ALA A 134 4.57 11.38 -5.03
C ALA A 134 5.43 10.29 -4.35
N MET A 135 6.25 10.66 -3.35
CA MET A 135 7.03 9.71 -2.55
C MET A 135 6.19 9.04 -1.45
N GLY A 136 5.03 9.61 -1.13
CA GLY A 136 4.11 9.13 -0.12
C GLY A 136 4.39 9.73 1.24
N ILE A 137 3.56 10.69 1.62
CA ILE A 137 3.54 11.30 2.95
C ILE A 137 3.28 10.19 3.98
N PRO A 138 4.08 10.11 5.07
CA PRO A 138 3.86 9.12 6.12
C PRO A 138 2.41 9.09 6.61
N GLY A 139 1.83 7.88 6.67
CA GLY A 139 0.45 7.67 7.06
C GLY A 139 -0.60 7.87 5.95
N HIS A 140 -0.23 8.46 4.82
CA HIS A 140 -1.11 8.66 3.67
C HIS A 140 -0.97 7.51 2.68
N TRP A 141 -2.06 7.18 2.00
CA TRP A 141 -2.04 6.27 0.86
C TRP A 141 -1.69 7.05 -0.40
N VAL A 142 -0.81 6.51 -1.24
CA VAL A 142 -0.59 6.93 -2.62
C VAL A 142 -1.20 5.87 -3.51
N VAL A 143 -2.20 6.24 -4.29
CA VAL A 143 -2.88 5.36 -5.23
C VAL A 143 -2.45 5.70 -6.64
N VAL A 144 -2.04 4.68 -7.39
CA VAL A 144 -1.72 4.76 -8.82
C VAL A 144 -2.73 3.91 -9.56
N ARG A 145 -3.53 4.54 -10.41
CA ARG A 145 -4.46 3.85 -11.30
C ARG A 145 -3.71 3.23 -12.47
N PRO A 146 -4.32 2.25 -13.17
CA PRO A 146 -3.75 1.69 -14.37
C PRO A 146 -3.33 2.81 -15.33
N ASP A 147 -4.25 3.69 -15.72
CA ASP A 147 -4.11 4.82 -16.64
C ASP A 147 -2.99 5.84 -16.32
N GLY A 148 -2.26 5.66 -15.23
CA GLY A 148 -1.16 6.50 -14.79
C GLY A 148 -1.60 7.64 -13.87
N GLY A 149 -2.91 7.84 -13.68
CA GLY A 149 -3.44 8.79 -12.73
C GLY A 149 -2.97 8.46 -11.31
N MET A 150 -2.61 9.49 -10.54
CA MET A 150 -2.14 9.34 -9.17
C MET A 150 -2.88 10.29 -8.22
N PHE A 151 -3.21 9.80 -7.04
CA PHE A 151 -3.79 10.63 -5.98
C PHE A 151 -3.37 10.11 -4.61
N GLY A 152 -3.37 11.02 -3.64
CA GLY A 152 -3.11 10.70 -2.24
C GLY A 152 -4.41 10.65 -1.45
N ARG A 153 -4.46 9.79 -0.42
CA ARG A 153 -5.57 9.73 0.54
C ARG A 153 -5.07 9.76 1.97
N ALA A 154 -5.65 10.64 2.79
CA ALA A 154 -5.34 10.78 4.21
C ALA A 154 -6.62 10.68 5.05
N LEU A 155 -6.58 9.94 6.15
CA LEU A 155 -7.75 9.80 7.03
C LEU A 155 -7.96 11.10 7.84
N VAL A 156 -9.14 11.73 7.72
CA VAL A 156 -9.43 13.01 8.39
C VAL A 156 -9.35 12.88 9.92
N SER A 157 -9.86 11.79 10.48
CA SER A 157 -9.89 11.57 11.94
C SER A 157 -8.51 11.30 12.56
N ALA A 158 -7.51 10.94 11.75
CA ALA A 158 -6.13 10.77 12.20
C ALA A 158 -5.37 12.11 12.26
N TRP A 159 -5.88 13.14 11.60
CA TRP A 159 -5.26 14.46 11.59
C TRP A 159 -5.36 15.12 12.95
N ARG A 160 -4.23 15.67 13.41
CA ARG A 160 -4.20 16.57 14.56
C ARG A 160 -3.60 17.90 14.09
N PRO A 161 -4.36 19.01 14.16
CA PRO A 161 -3.80 20.30 13.80
C PRO A 161 -2.58 20.59 14.69
N PRO A 162 -1.50 21.15 14.13
CA PRO A 162 -0.35 21.53 14.91
C PRO A 162 -0.77 22.57 15.96
N THR A 163 -0.40 22.32 17.22
CA THR A 163 -0.63 23.30 18.30
C THR A 163 0.02 24.62 17.91
N PRO A 164 -0.69 25.76 17.99
CA PRO A 164 -0.09 27.07 17.77
C PRO A 164 1.16 27.19 18.62
N GLN A 165 2.30 27.37 17.97
CA GLN A 165 3.55 27.60 18.69
C GLN A 165 3.41 29.00 19.29
N ALA A 166 3.27 29.09 20.62
CA ALA A 166 3.25 30.39 21.28
C ALA A 166 4.49 31.16 20.83
N SER A 167 4.29 32.25 20.08
CA SER A 167 5.37 33.17 19.77
C SER A 167 6.04 33.53 21.10
N PRO A 168 7.38 33.48 21.21
CA PRO A 168 8.04 33.97 22.40
C PRO A 168 7.59 35.41 22.58
N ALA A 169 6.89 35.67 23.67
CA ALA A 169 6.45 37.01 24.02
C ALA A 169 7.71 37.86 24.13
N ASP A 170 7.85 38.82 23.22
CA ASP A 170 8.76 39.94 23.38
C ASP A 170 8.34 40.65 24.68
N ALA A 171 9.04 40.33 25.76
CA ALA A 171 8.99 41.10 26.98
C ALA A 171 9.87 42.35 26.79
N ASP A 172 9.30 43.49 27.16
CA ASP A 172 9.84 44.86 27.19
C ASP A 172 9.88 45.64 25.86
N ALA A 173 9.37 46.87 25.74
CA ALA A 173 8.58 47.72 26.62
C ALA A 173 8.05 48.94 25.81
N GLY A 174 6.79 49.32 26.04
CA GLY A 174 6.35 50.71 26.00
C GLY A 174 5.67 51.21 24.72
N GLY A 175 4.36 51.47 24.83
CA GLY A 175 3.76 52.63 24.18
C GLY A 175 2.54 52.38 23.29
N ASP A 176 1.39 52.73 23.87
CA ASP A 176 0.24 53.38 23.23
C ASP A 176 -0.86 52.52 22.58
N ALA A 177 -2.08 52.99 22.82
CA ALA A 177 -3.34 52.30 22.65
C ALA A 177 -3.79 52.25 21.18
N GLY A 178 -4.19 51.07 20.71
CA GLY A 178 -4.85 50.95 19.41
C GLY A 178 -5.14 49.52 18.98
N GLY A 179 -6.30 48.99 19.39
CA GLY A 179 -7.05 47.96 18.67
C GLY A 179 -6.38 46.59 18.54
N ASP A 180 -6.41 45.80 19.62
CA ASP A 180 -6.01 44.39 19.58
C ASP A 180 -7.10 43.55 18.91
N VAL A 181 -7.02 43.44 17.58
CA VAL A 181 -7.72 42.41 16.81
C VAL A 181 -6.93 41.12 17.02
N SER A 182 -7.19 40.45 18.14
CA SER A 182 -6.81 39.05 18.35
C SER A 182 -7.63 38.17 17.42
N GLY A 183 -7.26 38.19 16.14
CA GLY A 183 -7.74 37.24 15.15
C GLY A 183 -7.22 35.87 15.54
N ASP A 184 -8.07 35.08 16.18
CA ASP A 184 -7.88 33.67 16.43
C ASP A 184 -7.76 32.97 15.07
N VAL A 185 -6.54 32.91 14.52
CA VAL A 185 -6.27 32.27 13.24
C VAL A 185 -6.44 30.77 13.47
N ALA A 186 -7.65 30.28 13.20
CA ALA A 186 -7.97 28.87 13.26
C ALA A 186 -6.92 28.08 12.49
N ALA A 187 -6.37 27.03 13.11
CA ALA A 187 -5.38 26.18 12.47
C ALA A 187 -5.95 25.65 11.14
N PRO A 188 -5.18 25.68 10.05
CA PRO A 188 -5.67 25.28 8.74
C PRO A 188 -6.11 23.81 8.74
N ARG A 189 -7.17 23.52 8.00
CA ARG A 189 -7.70 22.15 7.88
C ARG A 189 -6.81 21.32 6.96
N LEU A 190 -6.86 20.00 7.10
CA LEU A 190 -6.00 19.11 6.31
C LEU A 190 -6.29 19.23 4.80
N GLU A 191 -7.56 19.36 4.42
CA GLU A 191 -7.99 19.56 3.04
C GLU A 191 -7.47 20.88 2.43
N GLU A 192 -7.32 21.92 3.25
CA GLU A 192 -6.76 23.21 2.82
C GLU A 192 -5.25 23.09 2.57
N ILE A 193 -4.53 22.40 3.47
CA ILE A 193 -3.08 22.20 3.37
C ILE A 193 -2.73 21.33 2.16
N LEU A 194 -3.50 20.27 1.91
CA LEU A 194 -3.23 19.32 0.82
C LEU A 194 -3.79 19.77 -0.53
N GLN A 195 -4.62 20.83 -0.53
CA GLN A 195 -5.45 21.23 -1.67
C GLN A 195 -6.34 20.09 -2.17
N GLY A 196 -6.98 19.39 -1.22
CA GLY A 196 -7.75 18.17 -1.46
C GLY A 196 -9.26 18.35 -1.28
N THR A 197 -9.99 17.27 -1.50
CA THR A 197 -11.44 17.18 -1.27
C THR A 197 -11.76 16.05 -0.29
N VAL A 198 -12.78 16.23 0.54
CA VAL A 198 -13.17 15.21 1.52
C VAL A 198 -14.13 14.21 0.87
N VAL A 199 -13.75 12.93 0.87
CA VAL A 199 -14.52 11.80 0.32
C VAL A 199 -14.49 10.65 1.32
N ASP A 200 -15.66 10.21 1.80
CA ASP A 200 -15.80 9.07 2.72
C ASP A 200 -14.92 9.12 3.98
N GLY A 201 -14.70 10.31 4.54
CA GLY A 201 -13.85 10.51 5.71
C GLY A 201 -12.35 10.58 5.43
N PHE A 202 -11.95 10.59 4.15
CA PHE A 202 -10.58 10.81 3.69
C PHE A 202 -10.47 12.17 2.98
N VAL A 203 -9.31 12.81 3.08
CA VAL A 203 -8.91 13.87 2.15
C VAL A 203 -8.23 13.20 0.96
N GLU A 204 -8.79 13.39 -0.24
CA GLU A 204 -8.20 12.99 -1.51
C GLU A 204 -7.56 14.22 -2.18
N TYR A 205 -6.30 14.10 -2.58
CA TYR A 205 -5.55 15.18 -3.24
C TYR A 205 -4.78 14.67 -4.45
N GLU A 206 -4.64 15.51 -5.46
CA GLU A 206 -3.99 15.15 -6.72
C GLU A 206 -2.47 15.00 -6.55
N ILE A 207 -1.90 14.04 -7.26
CA ILE A 207 -0.47 13.83 -7.40
C ILE A 207 -0.16 13.77 -8.90
N ASN A 208 0.96 14.36 -9.31
CA ASN A 208 1.42 14.24 -10.70
C ASN A 208 1.50 12.76 -11.09
N GLY A 209 0.74 12.40 -12.13
CA GLY A 209 0.65 11.04 -12.63
C GLY A 209 1.97 10.50 -13.18
N VAL A 210 1.95 9.22 -13.53
CA VAL A 210 3.05 8.51 -14.19
C VAL A 210 2.72 8.29 -15.66
N ALA A 211 3.77 8.12 -16.47
CA ALA A 211 3.57 7.82 -17.89
C ALA A 211 2.90 6.45 -18.03
N ALA A 212 1.89 6.39 -18.90
CA ALA A 212 1.08 5.21 -19.18
C ALA A 212 0.88 5.06 -20.68
N ALA A 213 0.75 3.82 -21.14
CA ALA A 213 0.51 3.50 -22.53
C ALA A 213 -0.51 2.36 -22.65
N LEU A 214 -1.48 2.55 -23.54
CA LEU A 214 -2.42 1.52 -24.00
C LEU A 214 -2.09 1.21 -25.46
N GLN A 215 -1.79 -0.05 -25.73
CA GLN A 215 -1.62 -0.59 -27.07
C GLN A 215 -2.76 -1.57 -27.36
N VAL A 216 -3.41 -1.41 -28.51
CA VAL A 216 -4.44 -2.33 -28.99
C VAL A 216 -3.92 -2.99 -30.24
N ASP A 217 -3.83 -4.32 -30.24
CA ASP A 217 -3.51 -5.08 -31.44
C ASP A 217 -4.69 -4.99 -32.42
N LEU A 218 -4.48 -4.46 -33.61
CA LEU A 218 -5.56 -4.27 -34.59
C LEU A 218 -6.09 -5.57 -35.18
N LEU A 219 -5.26 -6.63 -35.24
CA LEU A 219 -5.64 -7.93 -35.76
C LEU A 219 -6.38 -8.73 -34.70
N THR A 220 -5.76 -8.90 -33.54
CA THR A 220 -6.27 -9.79 -32.50
C THR A 220 -7.19 -9.08 -31.51
N LYS A 221 -7.26 -7.74 -31.52
CA LYS A 221 -8.03 -6.89 -30.59
C LYS A 221 -7.62 -6.96 -29.12
N HIS A 222 -6.53 -7.65 -28.80
CA HIS A 222 -5.98 -7.68 -27.44
C HIS A 222 -5.53 -6.28 -27.02
N LYS A 223 -5.69 -5.99 -25.73
CA LYS A 223 -5.26 -4.74 -25.12
C LYS A 223 -4.05 -5.03 -24.23
N ALA A 224 -2.97 -4.31 -24.47
CA ALA A 224 -1.80 -4.29 -23.60
C ALA A 224 -1.69 -2.91 -22.94
N PHE A 225 -1.56 -2.90 -21.62
CA PHE A 225 -1.43 -1.69 -20.84
C PHE A 225 -0.08 -1.70 -20.12
N THR A 226 0.63 -0.58 -20.07
CA THR A 226 1.87 -0.45 -19.29
C THR A 226 1.98 0.93 -18.64
N ASN A 227 2.69 1.03 -17.51
CA ASN A 227 3.06 2.32 -16.94
C ASN A 227 4.51 2.35 -16.44
N SER A 228 5.03 3.55 -16.20
CA SER A 228 6.43 3.76 -15.79
C SER A 228 6.73 3.33 -14.34
N ARG A 229 5.74 2.80 -13.60
CA ARG A 229 5.93 2.18 -12.28
C ARG A 229 6.12 0.67 -12.37
N GLY A 230 6.25 0.12 -13.58
CA GLY A 230 6.51 -1.30 -13.81
C GLY A 230 5.26 -2.16 -13.74
N PHE A 231 4.08 -1.59 -13.91
CA PHE A 231 2.85 -2.35 -14.16
C PHE A 231 2.72 -2.65 -15.65
N ALA A 232 2.35 -3.88 -15.97
CA ALA A 232 1.91 -4.28 -17.29
C ALA A 232 0.64 -5.14 -17.16
N SER A 233 -0.32 -5.00 -18.07
CA SER A 233 -1.41 -5.95 -18.21
C SER A 233 -1.73 -6.29 -19.65
N PHE A 234 -2.29 -7.46 -19.84
CA PHE A 234 -2.80 -7.96 -21.10
C PHE A 234 -4.24 -8.44 -20.88
N GLU A 235 -5.14 -8.01 -21.75
CA GLU A 235 -6.56 -8.34 -21.70
C GLU A 235 -6.97 -8.87 -23.08
N ASP A 236 -7.69 -9.99 -23.08
CA ASP A 236 -8.28 -10.54 -24.28
C ASP A 236 -9.45 -9.68 -24.81
N PRO A 237 -9.81 -9.81 -26.09
CA PRO A 237 -10.88 -9.00 -26.69
C PRO A 237 -12.23 -9.17 -25.99
N GLU A 238 -12.50 -10.37 -25.49
CA GLU A 238 -13.74 -10.76 -24.85
C GLU A 238 -13.82 -10.33 -23.37
N GLY A 239 -12.70 -9.86 -22.78
CA GLY A 239 -12.60 -9.58 -21.35
C GLY A 239 -12.71 -10.84 -20.47
N THR A 240 -12.55 -12.02 -21.06
CA THR A 240 -12.59 -13.31 -20.36
C THR A 240 -11.32 -13.58 -19.58
N GLN A 241 -10.19 -13.02 -20.00
CA GLN A 241 -8.91 -13.19 -19.32
C GLN A 241 -8.15 -11.87 -19.26
N LYS A 242 -7.70 -11.55 -18.05
CA LYS A 242 -6.78 -10.45 -17.79
C LYS A 242 -5.56 -10.96 -17.03
N VAL A 243 -4.38 -10.68 -17.56
CA VAL A 243 -3.09 -10.97 -16.93
C VAL A 243 -2.45 -9.65 -16.53
N ALA A 244 -2.23 -9.44 -15.24
CA ALA A 244 -1.52 -8.31 -14.69
C ALA A 244 -0.14 -8.76 -14.17
N VAL A 245 0.89 -7.98 -14.43
CA VAL A 245 2.27 -8.19 -13.95
C VAL A 245 2.72 -6.91 -13.27
N HIS A 246 3.09 -7.03 -12.00
CA HIS A 246 3.59 -5.92 -11.20
C HIS A 246 5.12 -5.85 -11.22
N SER A 247 5.66 -4.72 -10.77
CA SER A 247 7.11 -4.41 -10.83
C SER A 247 7.99 -5.38 -10.04
N ASP A 248 7.43 -6.06 -9.04
CA ASP A 248 8.12 -7.10 -8.29
C ASP A 248 8.09 -8.47 -8.98
N GLY A 249 7.50 -8.57 -10.18
CA GLY A 249 7.32 -9.81 -10.94
C GLY A 249 6.16 -10.67 -10.46
N THR A 250 5.29 -10.18 -9.58
CA THR A 250 4.05 -10.88 -9.23
C THR A 250 3.10 -10.81 -10.42
N ARG A 251 2.59 -11.97 -10.85
CA ARG A 251 1.58 -12.11 -11.90
C ARG A 251 0.23 -12.46 -11.28
N ILE A 252 -0.81 -11.75 -11.71
CA ILE A 252 -2.21 -11.97 -11.33
C ILE A 252 -2.98 -12.25 -12.61
N THR A 253 -3.51 -13.46 -12.75
CA THR A 253 -4.40 -13.82 -13.86
C THR A 253 -5.81 -13.93 -13.33
N CYS A 254 -6.74 -13.18 -13.92
CA CYS A 254 -8.16 -13.30 -13.65
C CYS A 254 -8.84 -13.87 -14.89
N THR A 255 -9.52 -15.00 -14.73
CA THR A 255 -10.28 -15.67 -15.79
C THR A 255 -11.76 -15.67 -15.42
N THR A 256 -12.58 -14.92 -16.16
CA THR A 256 -14.03 -14.88 -16.00
C THR A 256 -14.67 -16.06 -16.71
N ARG A 257 -15.58 -16.76 -16.04
CA ARG A 257 -16.33 -17.91 -16.57
C ARG A 257 -17.83 -17.63 -16.41
N GLN A 258 -18.68 -18.42 -17.07
CA GLN A 258 -20.13 -18.29 -16.91
C GLN A 258 -20.59 -18.55 -15.47
N SER A 259 -19.92 -19.46 -14.77
CA SER A 259 -20.26 -19.89 -13.41
C SER A 259 -19.50 -19.13 -12.32
N GLY A 260 -18.81 -18.02 -12.64
CA GLY A 260 -17.99 -17.28 -11.68
C GLY A 260 -16.63 -16.87 -12.23
N TYR A 261 -15.59 -16.90 -11.42
CA TYR A 261 -14.25 -16.48 -11.86
C TYR A 261 -13.14 -17.24 -11.14
N GLU A 262 -11.99 -17.32 -11.80
CA GLU A 262 -10.77 -17.91 -11.28
C GLU A 262 -9.71 -16.82 -11.18
N VAL A 263 -9.03 -16.75 -10.03
CA VAL A 263 -7.88 -15.88 -9.81
C VAL A 263 -6.66 -16.75 -9.55
N GLU A 264 -5.66 -16.62 -10.41
CA GLU A 264 -4.35 -17.22 -10.21
C GLU A 264 -3.32 -16.14 -9.88
N ILE A 265 -2.62 -16.28 -8.76
CA ILE A 265 -1.52 -15.39 -8.38
C ILE A 265 -0.25 -16.20 -8.31
N TYR A 266 0.72 -15.81 -9.14
CA TYR A 266 1.99 -16.49 -9.29
C TYR A 266 3.14 -15.53 -9.02
N LYS A 267 4.10 -15.99 -8.23
CA LYS A 267 5.38 -15.32 -8.07
C LYS A 267 6.50 -16.37 -8.11
N ASP A 268 7.46 -16.14 -8.99
CA ASP A 268 8.57 -17.06 -9.20
C ASP A 268 9.32 -17.36 -7.89
N ASN A 269 9.68 -18.63 -7.69
CA ASN A 269 10.30 -19.20 -6.49
C ASN A 269 9.50 -19.02 -5.17
N MET A 270 8.20 -18.78 -5.22
CA MET A 270 7.37 -18.61 -4.02
C MET A 270 6.19 -19.57 -3.96
N ALA A 271 5.09 -19.23 -4.61
CA ALA A 271 3.86 -20.02 -4.61
C ALA A 271 2.98 -19.62 -5.80
N LEU A 272 2.15 -20.55 -6.22
CA LEU A 272 0.99 -20.36 -7.06
C LEU A 272 -0.25 -20.48 -6.17
N ILE A 273 -1.05 -19.42 -6.11
CA ILE A 273 -2.31 -19.41 -5.38
C ILE A 273 -3.43 -19.36 -6.39
N ARG A 274 -4.38 -20.28 -6.28
CA ARG A 274 -5.56 -20.37 -7.13
C ARG A 274 -6.81 -20.21 -6.26
N CYS A 275 -7.65 -19.26 -6.63
CA CYS A 275 -8.97 -19.08 -6.02
C CYS A 275 -10.02 -19.31 -7.10
N ASP A 276 -10.82 -20.36 -6.95
CA ASP A 276 -12.00 -20.65 -7.77
C ASP A 276 -13.23 -20.13 -7.01
N VAL A 277 -13.86 -19.10 -7.56
CA VAL A 277 -15.08 -18.51 -7.01
C VAL A 277 -16.22 -18.89 -7.91
N ARG A 278 -17.06 -19.81 -7.43
CA ARG A 278 -18.23 -20.30 -8.15
C ARG A 278 -19.48 -19.60 -7.65
N GLN A 279 -20.31 -19.14 -8.57
CA GLN A 279 -21.68 -18.79 -8.26
C GLN A 279 -22.49 -20.08 -8.24
N GLU A 280 -22.77 -20.60 -7.04
CA GLU A 280 -23.73 -21.69 -6.91
C GLU A 280 -25.13 -21.08 -6.87
N GLU A 281 -25.94 -21.40 -7.88
CA GLU A 281 -27.37 -21.12 -7.84
C GLU A 281 -28.04 -22.10 -6.87
N GLU A 282 -28.16 -21.70 -5.61
CA GLU A 282 -28.92 -22.47 -4.64
C GLU A 282 -30.41 -22.11 -4.80
N LEU A 283 -31.17 -23.05 -5.37
CA LEU A 283 -32.63 -23.02 -5.34
C LEU A 283 -33.05 -23.28 -3.89
N ILE A 284 -33.22 -22.22 -3.09
CA ILE A 284 -33.82 -22.33 -1.76
C ILE A 284 -35.34 -22.33 -1.96
N PRO A 285 -36.03 -23.48 -1.80
CA PRO A 285 -37.49 -23.49 -1.86
C PRO A 285 -38.03 -22.62 -0.73
N ASN A 286 -38.71 -21.54 -1.07
CA ASN A 286 -39.41 -20.72 -0.09
C ASN A 286 -40.67 -21.49 0.34
N PRO A 287 -40.79 -21.94 1.61
CA PRO A 287 -41.94 -22.75 2.03
C PRO A 287 -43.29 -22.00 1.95
N ASN A 288 -43.27 -20.68 1.79
CA ASN A 288 -44.47 -19.83 1.81
C ASN A 288 -44.74 -19.06 0.50
N ASP A 289 -43.95 -19.24 -0.56
CA ASP A 289 -44.07 -18.46 -1.80
C ASP A 289 -43.87 -19.37 -3.02
N GLN A 290 -44.84 -19.41 -3.95
CA GLN A 290 -44.71 -20.14 -5.21
C GLN A 290 -43.68 -19.49 -6.16
N SER A 291 -43.14 -18.32 -5.82
CA SER A 291 -41.97 -17.75 -6.49
C SER A 291 -40.68 -18.15 -5.76
N SER A 292 -40.00 -19.16 -6.28
CA SER A 292 -38.66 -19.53 -5.84
C SER A 292 -37.71 -18.34 -6.05
N ARG A 293 -37.17 -17.76 -4.97
CA ARG A 293 -36.06 -16.80 -5.07
C ARG A 293 -34.76 -17.57 -5.06
N VAL A 294 -34.03 -17.53 -6.18
CA VAL A 294 -32.68 -18.08 -6.28
C VAL A 294 -31.75 -17.12 -5.55
N TYR A 295 -31.09 -17.59 -4.50
CA TYR A 295 -30.02 -16.86 -3.84
C TYR A 295 -28.70 -17.51 -4.28
N ALA A 296 -27.86 -16.75 -4.98
CA ALA A 296 -26.53 -17.22 -5.31
C ALA A 296 -25.65 -17.14 -4.06
N LYS A 297 -25.26 -18.28 -3.50
CA LYS A 297 -24.19 -18.31 -2.49
C LYS A 297 -22.88 -18.56 -3.23
N PRO A 298 -21.90 -17.65 -3.16
CA PRO A 298 -20.62 -17.91 -3.78
C PRO A 298 -19.93 -19.08 -3.05
N GLY A 299 -19.72 -20.19 -3.75
CA GLY A 299 -18.81 -21.24 -3.34
C GLY A 299 -17.38 -20.75 -3.57
N LEU A 300 -16.57 -20.73 -2.51
CA LEU A 300 -15.18 -20.30 -2.59
C LEU A 300 -14.27 -21.49 -2.29
N GLN A 301 -13.46 -21.85 -3.28
CA GLN A 301 -12.42 -22.85 -3.13
C GLN A 301 -11.06 -22.19 -3.34
N THR A 302 -10.17 -22.31 -2.36
CA THR A 302 -8.81 -21.78 -2.44
C THR A 302 -7.81 -22.92 -2.38
N THR A 303 -6.94 -22.99 -3.38
CA THR A 303 -5.83 -23.94 -3.44
C THR A 303 -4.51 -23.16 -3.44
N VAL A 304 -3.54 -23.62 -2.66
CA VAL A 304 -2.19 -23.04 -2.60
C VAL A 304 -1.19 -24.11 -2.98
N GLU A 305 -0.44 -23.88 -4.04
CA GLU A 305 0.68 -24.70 -4.49
C GLU A 305 1.99 -23.96 -4.18
N CYS A 306 2.75 -24.44 -3.20
CA CYS A 306 4.03 -23.86 -2.81
C CYS A 306 5.14 -24.27 -3.81
N ALA A 307 6.22 -23.49 -3.86
CA ALA A 307 7.37 -23.80 -4.74
C ALA A 307 8.06 -25.14 -4.44
N ASP A 308 7.91 -25.66 -3.22
CA ASP A 308 8.40 -26.99 -2.82
C ASP A 308 7.46 -28.14 -3.23
N GLY A 309 6.36 -27.84 -3.93
CA GLY A 309 5.34 -28.79 -4.35
C GLY A 309 4.28 -29.08 -3.29
N THR A 310 4.32 -28.44 -2.11
CA THR A 310 3.27 -28.59 -1.09
C THR A 310 1.95 -27.99 -1.58
N GLU A 311 0.88 -28.78 -1.52
CA GLU A 311 -0.48 -28.33 -1.85
C GLU A 311 -1.33 -28.17 -0.57
N ILE A 312 -1.98 -27.01 -0.42
CA ILE A 312 -2.90 -26.71 0.69
C ILE A 312 -4.27 -26.40 0.09
N LYS A 313 -5.31 -27.06 0.60
CA LYS A 313 -6.72 -26.85 0.23
C LYS A 313 -7.51 -26.36 1.43
#